data_AF-A0AAD9T4X2-F1
#
_entry.id   AF-A0AAD9T4X2-F1
#
_cell.length_a   1.000
_cell.length_b   1.000
_cell.length_c   1.000
_cell.angle_alpha   90.00
_cell.angle_beta   90.00
_cell.angle_gamma   90.00
#
_symmetry.space_group_name_H-M   'P 1'
#
loop_
_entity.id
_entity.type
_entity.pdbx_description
1 polymer ?
#
loop_
_entity_poly.entity_id
_entity_poly.type
_entity_poly.pdbx_seq_one_letter_code
_entity_poly.pdbx_strand_id
1 'polypeptide(L)'
;MDRGRVRVRDSHVPSHPAAIPPGVVDAGAPKLIPPPTPVKFPQVTPQAAATVLQRVSLVDLLQTIHRPADIKLSHFEAIGVHVIPDASAQDLIPDPSHLPPREHWNELSAEELVEGNAATQKPLGNGHLSPGVQTYRERQKELRIDNTPAFRTIRRLPAPTGETPARLGNAYEFFKNLELFTAYWPDTSLAATKSESTTNTTNTTTDEEEKEREKEDEQQQQQSLPNHLQTHVRVGNGAQLPPEYRQNLVTAFVKLVAYDFGCNVAFPRIEPRLHLTPSPRASPEPTPPPSHFNSSATFIYRLPVERSSARAGIVEGPVAAVSARATTTFATPADETLDLAREIVAILLTAQQRARDGKTEKRFGDGEWWTTKPRWGGGPGGPIGKEGDQALAPGGAEKFPAATTDDERVAAKMANEVKRQIGGIGDRTPNPAKRPRKSKEGSWMAMYEAYRKMNPPSGTWDRKARYSAIGKVQGQGHDDVFLISALNHHICVVRAKVPEDLLAVLEGEERESWERLEVLRSRWWDLYLKEDRVEAMSVVWGVMSWLMRKVESPHEEKAVVPPGEKMDLS
;
A
#
# COMPACT_ATOMS: atom_id res chain seq x y z
N MET A 1 53.39 43.53 -1.76
CA MET A 1 52.07 44.15 -1.93
C MET A 1 51.61 43.84 -3.33
N ASP A 2 50.75 42.85 -3.48
CA ASP A 2 50.19 42.48 -4.78
C ASP A 2 48.71 42.14 -4.56
N ARG A 3 47.79 42.88 -5.19
CA ARG A 3 46.34 42.77 -4.97
C ARG A 3 45.69 42.21 -6.23
N GLY A 4 45.72 40.89 -6.35
CA GLY A 4 44.97 40.10 -7.32
C GLY A 4 43.52 39.89 -6.86
N ARG A 5 42.59 40.33 -7.70
CA ARG A 5 41.13 40.32 -7.52
C ARG A 5 40.57 38.89 -7.71
N VAL A 6 40.21 38.21 -6.62
CA VAL A 6 39.58 36.88 -6.67
C VAL A 6 38.10 37.01 -7.00
N ARG A 7 37.68 36.51 -8.16
CA ARG A 7 36.28 36.22 -8.49
C ARG A 7 35.92 34.85 -7.93
N VAL A 8 35.02 34.82 -6.95
CA VAL A 8 34.33 33.60 -6.51
C VAL A 8 33.32 33.23 -7.61
N ARG A 9 33.47 32.03 -8.17
CA ARG A 9 32.42 31.37 -8.97
C ARG A 9 31.86 30.23 -8.13
N ASP A 10 30.60 30.37 -7.76
CA ASP A 10 29.79 29.31 -7.19
C ASP A 10 29.51 28.23 -8.24
N SER A 11 29.87 27.00 -7.93
CA SER A 11 29.33 25.80 -8.56
C SER A 11 29.20 24.70 -7.51
N HIS A 12 28.13 24.75 -6.71
CA HIS A 12 27.69 23.60 -5.92
C HIS A 12 26.67 22.81 -6.75
N VAL A 13 27.17 21.82 -7.46
CA VAL A 13 26.38 20.70 -7.98
C VAL A 13 26.23 19.70 -6.82
N PRO A 14 25.02 19.24 -6.47
CA PRO A 14 24.87 18.22 -5.44
C PRO A 14 25.52 16.91 -5.89
N SER A 15 26.41 16.38 -5.06
CA SER A 15 27.07 15.10 -5.28
C SER A 15 26.05 13.96 -5.22
N HIS A 16 25.78 13.36 -6.38
CA HIS A 16 25.24 12.01 -6.43
C HIS A 16 26.25 11.05 -5.74
N PRO A 17 25.80 10.09 -4.91
CA PRO A 17 26.70 9.04 -4.44
C PRO A 17 27.22 8.30 -5.66
N ALA A 18 28.53 8.35 -5.86
CA ALA A 18 29.21 7.68 -6.96
C ALA A 18 28.87 6.20 -6.92
N ALA A 19 28.31 5.71 -8.03
CA ALA A 19 28.18 4.27 -8.27
C ALA A 19 29.60 3.68 -8.23
N ILE A 20 29.82 2.77 -7.29
CA ILE A 20 31.03 1.95 -7.23
C ILE A 20 31.08 1.17 -8.55
N PRO A 21 32.17 1.25 -9.35
CA PRO A 21 32.28 0.45 -10.56
C PRO A 21 32.26 -1.04 -10.17
N PRO A 22 31.64 -1.92 -10.98
CA PRO A 22 31.66 -3.34 -10.69
C PRO A 22 33.12 -3.79 -10.69
N GLY A 23 33.60 -4.19 -9.51
CA GLY A 23 34.91 -4.82 -9.38
C GLY A 23 34.97 -6.00 -10.34
N VAL A 24 36.08 -6.08 -11.08
CA VAL A 24 36.44 -7.24 -11.89
C VAL A 24 36.49 -8.43 -10.93
N VAL A 25 35.44 -9.24 -10.93
CA VAL A 25 35.40 -10.48 -10.16
C VAL A 25 36.13 -11.54 -10.96
N ASP A 26 37.18 -12.07 -10.34
CA ASP A 26 37.92 -13.22 -10.80
C ASP A 26 36.94 -14.39 -11.05
N ALA A 27 36.90 -14.91 -12.28
CA ALA A 27 35.82 -15.78 -12.78
C ALA A 27 35.86 -17.22 -12.24
N GLY A 28 36.60 -17.48 -11.16
CA GLY A 28 36.87 -18.83 -10.64
C GLY A 28 36.59 -19.07 -9.16
N ALA A 29 36.33 -18.04 -8.35
CA ALA A 29 36.05 -18.23 -6.91
C ALA A 29 34.54 -18.45 -6.67
N PRO A 30 34.11 -19.49 -5.93
CA PRO A 30 32.70 -19.66 -5.57
C PRO A 30 32.23 -18.43 -4.80
N LYS A 31 31.14 -17.79 -5.27
CA LYS A 31 30.55 -16.64 -4.58
C LYS A 31 30.16 -17.07 -3.17
N LEU A 32 30.82 -16.49 -2.17
CA LEU A 32 30.48 -16.71 -0.77
C LEU A 32 29.04 -16.24 -0.53
N ILE A 33 28.14 -17.16 -0.18
CA ILE A 33 26.75 -16.83 0.15
C ILE A 33 26.80 -16.06 1.49
N PRO A 34 26.24 -14.82 1.57
CA PRO A 34 26.27 -14.04 2.82
C PRO A 34 25.51 -14.79 3.93
N PRO A 35 25.74 -14.56 5.23
CA PRO A 35 24.98 -15.22 6.29
C PRO A 35 23.47 -14.92 6.20
N PRO A 36 22.59 -15.82 6.68
CA PRO A 36 21.15 -15.58 6.70
C PRO A 36 20.82 -14.38 7.59
N THR A 37 19.83 -13.57 7.18
CA THR A 37 19.38 -12.44 7.99
C THR A 37 18.53 -12.97 9.15
N PRO A 38 18.83 -12.60 10.40
CA PRO A 38 18.00 -12.98 11.54
C PRO A 38 16.61 -12.35 11.42
N VAL A 39 15.56 -13.12 11.71
CA VAL A 39 14.20 -12.59 11.80
C VAL A 39 14.01 -11.95 13.17
N LYS A 40 13.66 -10.67 13.20
CA LYS A 40 13.24 -9.93 14.41
C LYS A 40 12.00 -9.12 14.09
N PHE A 41 11.10 -9.02 15.05
CA PHE A 41 9.86 -8.24 14.94
C PHE A 41 9.89 -7.03 15.88
N PRO A 42 9.23 -5.92 15.51
CA PRO A 42 9.17 -4.72 16.35
C PRO A 42 8.43 -5.00 17.66
N GLN A 43 8.98 -4.56 18.79
CA GLN A 43 8.45 -4.81 20.14
C GLN A 43 7.85 -3.56 20.80
N VAL A 44 7.93 -2.40 20.13
CA VAL A 44 7.37 -1.14 20.65
C VAL A 44 5.84 -1.24 20.80
N THR A 45 5.38 -1.08 22.05
CA THR A 45 3.98 -1.21 22.46
C THR A 45 3.54 -0.02 23.34
N PRO A 46 3.35 1.18 22.77
CA PRO A 46 2.95 2.36 23.54
C PRO A 46 1.63 2.11 24.27
N GLN A 47 1.50 2.67 25.48
CA GLN A 47 0.34 2.49 26.35
C GLN A 47 -0.29 3.84 26.66
N ALA A 48 -1.38 4.18 25.97
CA ALA A 48 -2.15 5.40 26.25
C ALA A 48 -3.32 5.15 27.22
N ALA A 49 -3.68 6.19 27.99
CA ALA A 49 -4.90 6.25 28.78
C ALA A 49 -6.15 6.22 27.87
N ALA A 50 -7.31 5.85 28.41
CA ALA A 50 -8.56 5.72 27.64
C ALA A 50 -8.97 7.00 26.89
N THR A 51 -8.72 8.16 27.51
CA THR A 51 -8.98 9.49 26.95
C THR A 51 -7.69 10.28 26.91
N VAL A 52 -7.43 10.93 25.78
CA VAL A 52 -6.31 11.84 25.56
C VAL A 52 -6.79 13.25 25.75
N LEU A 53 -6.16 14.01 26.65
CA LEU A 53 -6.42 15.44 26.82
C LEU A 53 -5.46 16.23 25.92
N GLN A 54 -6.01 17.13 25.11
CA GLN A 54 -5.22 17.99 24.23
C GLN A 54 -4.51 19.08 25.03
N ARG A 55 -3.29 18.80 25.49
CA ARG A 55 -2.45 19.78 26.20
C ARG A 55 -1.71 20.74 25.26
N VAL A 56 -1.43 20.28 24.04
CA VAL A 56 -0.79 21.01 22.96
C VAL A 56 -1.51 20.71 21.66
N SER A 57 -1.42 21.61 20.68
CA SER A 57 -1.93 21.33 19.33
C SER A 57 -1.27 20.08 18.76
N LEU A 58 -2.08 19.02 18.55
CA LEU A 58 -1.59 17.75 18.03
C LEU A 58 -0.94 17.95 16.65
N VAL A 59 -1.62 18.68 15.77
CA VAL A 59 -1.12 18.93 14.41
C VAL A 59 0.20 19.69 14.45
N ASP A 60 0.31 20.74 15.27
CA ASP A 60 1.57 21.51 15.36
C ASP A 60 2.72 20.64 15.88
N LEU A 61 2.44 19.78 16.87
CA LEU A 61 3.42 18.82 17.39
C LEU A 61 3.87 17.85 16.30
N LEU A 62 2.95 17.25 15.54
CA LEU A 62 3.28 16.34 14.44
C LEU A 62 4.05 17.05 13.32
N GLN A 63 3.78 18.33 13.08
CA GLN A 63 4.48 19.14 12.08
C GLN A 63 5.95 19.44 12.44
N THR A 64 6.37 19.21 13.69
CA THR A 64 7.78 19.29 14.09
C THR A 64 8.64 18.12 13.59
N ILE A 65 8.00 17.04 13.13
CA ILE A 65 8.70 15.86 12.60
C ILE A 65 9.17 16.17 11.17
N HIS A 66 10.46 16.43 11.00
CA HIS A 66 11.07 16.69 9.68
C HIS A 66 11.87 15.50 9.16
N ARG A 67 12.37 14.65 10.06
CA ARG A 67 13.22 13.49 9.75
C ARG A 67 12.79 12.29 10.59
N PRO A 68 13.08 11.05 10.14
CA PRO A 68 12.77 9.85 10.91
C PRO A 68 13.28 9.85 12.36
N ALA A 69 14.44 10.45 12.61
CA ALA A 69 15.05 10.54 13.93
C ALA A 69 14.31 11.47 14.91
N ASP A 70 13.42 12.34 14.41
CA ASP A 70 12.64 13.25 15.25
C ASP A 70 11.47 12.53 15.94
N ILE A 71 11.10 11.34 15.45
CA ILE A 71 10.00 10.54 15.98
C ILE A 71 10.37 10.01 17.37
N LYS A 72 9.48 10.25 18.32
CA LYS A 72 9.62 9.94 19.75
C LYS A 72 8.31 9.37 20.28
N LEU A 73 8.38 8.64 21.40
CA LEU A 73 7.22 8.07 22.08
C LEU A 73 6.16 9.13 22.45
N SER A 74 6.59 10.35 22.76
CA SER A 74 5.69 11.48 23.04
C SER A 74 4.73 11.82 21.89
N HIS A 75 5.11 11.54 20.63
CA HIS A 75 4.19 11.73 19.50
C HIS A 75 3.08 10.69 19.51
N PHE A 76 3.40 9.45 19.88
CA PHE A 76 2.41 8.38 20.02
C PHE A 76 1.49 8.62 21.22
N GLU A 77 2.04 9.09 22.35
CA GLU A 77 1.27 9.51 23.52
C GLU A 77 0.30 10.65 23.16
N ALA A 78 0.76 11.65 22.39
CA ALA A 78 -0.08 12.75 21.94
C ALA A 78 -1.20 12.28 21.02
N ILE A 79 -0.96 11.32 20.11
CA ILE A 79 -2.02 10.72 19.29
C ILE A 79 -2.97 9.86 20.15
N GLY A 80 -2.47 9.29 21.25
CA GLY A 80 -3.20 8.33 22.07
C GLY A 80 -3.02 6.88 21.63
N VAL A 81 -1.87 6.51 21.06
CA VAL A 81 -1.63 5.14 20.59
C VAL A 81 -1.57 4.18 21.77
N HIS A 82 -2.39 3.14 21.75
CA HIS A 82 -2.39 2.04 22.70
C HIS A 82 -2.32 0.71 21.95
N VAL A 83 -1.18 0.03 22.02
CA VAL A 83 -0.96 -1.23 21.29
C VAL A 83 -1.19 -2.43 22.20
N ILE A 84 -2.04 -3.34 21.74
CA ILE A 84 -2.30 -4.66 22.34
C ILE A 84 -1.68 -5.72 21.42
N PRO A 85 -0.51 -6.29 21.78
CA PRO A 85 0.14 -7.32 20.97
C PRO A 85 -0.56 -8.68 21.13
N ASP A 86 -0.29 -9.58 20.18
CA ASP A 86 -0.70 -10.99 20.19
C ASP A 86 -2.21 -11.22 20.46
N ALA A 87 -3.05 -10.31 19.97
CA ALA A 87 -4.50 -10.42 20.04
C ALA A 87 -5.00 -11.68 19.31
N SER A 88 -5.97 -12.37 19.90
CA SER A 88 -6.57 -13.54 19.27
C SER A 88 -7.40 -13.15 18.06
N ALA A 89 -7.68 -14.11 17.17
CA ALA A 89 -8.58 -13.86 16.04
C ALA A 89 -9.97 -13.37 16.50
N GLN A 90 -10.46 -13.84 17.66
CA GLN A 90 -11.76 -13.45 18.20
C GLN A 90 -11.75 -12.00 18.68
N ASP A 91 -10.66 -11.53 19.29
CA ASP A 91 -10.56 -10.14 19.75
C ASP A 91 -10.33 -9.16 18.59
N LEU A 92 -9.64 -9.62 17.54
CA LEU A 92 -9.34 -8.82 16.35
C LEU A 92 -10.58 -8.50 15.51
N ILE A 93 -11.61 -9.35 15.50
CA ILE A 93 -12.83 -9.11 14.71
C ILE A 93 -13.91 -8.57 15.66
N PRO A 94 -14.55 -7.42 15.36
CA PRO A 94 -15.55 -6.83 16.26
C PRO A 94 -16.70 -7.78 16.62
N ASP A 95 -17.13 -8.59 15.66
CA ASP A 95 -18.05 -9.71 15.89
C ASP A 95 -17.38 -11.04 15.46
N PRO A 96 -16.99 -11.89 16.42
CA PRO A 96 -16.38 -13.19 16.14
C PRO A 96 -17.23 -14.12 15.27
N SER A 97 -18.55 -13.90 15.14
CA SER A 97 -19.44 -14.69 14.27
C SER A 97 -19.11 -14.59 12.77
N HIS A 98 -18.28 -13.59 12.41
CA HIS A 98 -17.76 -13.40 11.06
C HIS A 98 -16.51 -14.24 10.76
N LEU A 99 -15.86 -14.80 11.78
CA LEU A 99 -14.79 -15.79 11.59
C LEU A 99 -15.38 -17.09 11.05
N PRO A 100 -14.65 -17.80 10.17
CA PRO A 100 -15.09 -19.12 9.71
C PRO A 100 -15.00 -20.13 10.88
N PRO A 101 -16.04 -20.96 11.12
CA PRO A 101 -16.01 -21.99 12.16
C PRO A 101 -15.11 -23.16 11.71
N ARG A 102 -13.79 -22.96 11.86
CA ARG A 102 -12.76 -23.80 11.23
C ARG A 102 -12.86 -25.27 11.61
N GLU A 103 -13.12 -25.57 12.87
CA GLU A 103 -13.19 -26.95 13.38
C GLU A 103 -14.31 -27.71 12.69
N HIS A 104 -15.53 -27.18 12.77
CA HIS A 104 -16.68 -27.74 12.09
C HIS A 104 -16.47 -27.85 10.56
N TRP A 105 -15.97 -26.80 9.91
CA TRP A 105 -15.74 -26.83 8.46
C TRP A 105 -14.64 -27.82 8.03
N ASN A 106 -13.68 -28.13 8.90
CA ASN A 106 -12.62 -29.10 8.62
C ASN A 106 -13.13 -30.55 8.65
N GLU A 107 -14.18 -30.82 9.44
CA GLU A 107 -14.78 -32.15 9.63
C GLU A 107 -15.74 -32.54 8.50
N LEU A 108 -16.27 -31.57 7.75
CA LEU A 108 -17.19 -31.82 6.64
C LEU A 108 -16.55 -32.65 5.52
N SER A 109 -17.28 -33.66 5.05
CA SER A 109 -16.96 -34.46 3.87
C SER A 109 -17.15 -33.66 2.58
N ALA A 110 -16.63 -34.18 1.46
CA ALA A 110 -16.72 -33.51 0.16
C ALA A 110 -18.18 -33.31 -0.32
N GLU A 111 -19.08 -34.24 0.01
CA GLU A 111 -20.50 -34.17 -0.35
C GLU A 111 -21.23 -33.11 0.50
N GLU A 112 -21.00 -33.12 1.82
CA GLU A 112 -21.57 -32.13 2.75
C GLU A 112 -21.10 -30.71 2.44
N LEU A 113 -19.87 -30.54 1.96
CA LEU A 113 -19.36 -29.23 1.53
C LEU A 113 -20.17 -28.64 0.36
N VAL A 114 -20.57 -29.49 -0.59
CA VAL A 114 -21.35 -29.05 -1.76
C VAL A 114 -22.78 -28.71 -1.34
N GLU A 115 -23.41 -29.56 -0.54
CA GLU A 115 -24.78 -29.35 -0.04
C GLU A 115 -24.87 -28.12 0.88
N GLY A 116 -23.93 -27.98 1.81
CA GLY A 116 -23.89 -26.90 2.79
C GLY A 116 -23.38 -25.57 2.25
N ASN A 117 -22.82 -25.51 1.03
CA ASN A 117 -22.16 -24.31 0.52
C ASN A 117 -23.08 -23.09 0.53
N ALA A 118 -24.28 -23.22 -0.07
CA ALA A 118 -25.24 -22.12 -0.16
C ALA A 118 -25.72 -21.63 1.21
N ALA A 119 -25.88 -22.54 2.18
CA ALA A 119 -26.33 -22.20 3.53
C ALA A 119 -25.31 -21.36 4.32
N THR A 120 -24.02 -21.47 3.97
CA THR A 120 -22.95 -20.70 4.63
C THR A 120 -22.70 -19.32 4.01
N GLN A 121 -23.28 -19.04 2.85
CA GLN A 121 -23.11 -17.75 2.19
C GLN A 121 -23.96 -16.67 2.88
N LYS A 122 -23.36 -15.51 3.11
CA LYS A 122 -24.01 -14.35 3.74
C LYS A 122 -24.17 -13.21 2.72
N PRO A 123 -25.25 -12.42 2.77
CA PRO A 123 -25.37 -11.22 1.94
C PRO A 123 -24.26 -10.20 2.22
N LEU A 124 -23.65 -9.69 1.15
CA LEU A 124 -22.64 -8.63 1.20
C LEU A 124 -23.27 -7.26 0.94
N GLY A 125 -22.59 -6.19 1.36
CA GLY A 125 -23.00 -4.79 1.15
C GLY A 125 -22.98 -4.31 -0.30
N ASN A 126 -22.67 -5.17 -1.27
CA ASN A 126 -22.77 -4.90 -2.71
C ASN A 126 -23.92 -5.67 -3.38
N GLY A 127 -24.74 -6.38 -2.60
CA GLY A 127 -25.85 -7.20 -3.12
C GLY A 127 -25.45 -8.58 -3.61
N HIS A 128 -24.16 -8.93 -3.63
CA HIS A 128 -23.70 -10.30 -3.89
C HIS A 128 -23.70 -11.14 -2.61
N LEU A 129 -23.52 -12.45 -2.77
CA LEU A 129 -23.31 -13.37 -1.66
C LEU A 129 -21.81 -13.52 -1.37
N SER A 130 -21.48 -13.75 -0.10
CA SER A 130 -20.12 -14.08 0.33
C SER A 130 -19.69 -15.43 -0.25
N PRO A 131 -18.38 -15.71 -0.31
CA PRO A 131 -17.93 -17.08 -0.52
C PRO A 131 -18.43 -17.99 0.61
N GLY A 132 -18.75 -19.24 0.26
CA GLY A 132 -19.22 -20.26 1.18
C GLY A 132 -18.12 -21.22 1.64
N VAL A 133 -18.51 -22.23 2.40
CA VAL A 133 -17.58 -23.21 3.00
C VAL A 133 -16.78 -23.98 1.95
N GLN A 134 -17.35 -24.26 0.78
CA GLN A 134 -16.63 -24.96 -0.28
C GLN A 134 -15.42 -24.13 -0.75
N THR A 135 -15.64 -22.85 -1.07
CA THR A 135 -14.56 -21.94 -1.49
C THR A 135 -13.50 -21.81 -0.40
N TYR A 136 -13.90 -21.67 0.86
CA TYR A 136 -12.96 -21.61 1.98
C TYR A 136 -12.07 -22.86 2.04
N ARG A 137 -12.67 -24.05 1.94
CA ARG A 137 -11.96 -25.34 2.01
C ARG A 137 -11.05 -25.56 0.81
N GLU A 138 -11.43 -25.09 -0.37
CA GLU A 138 -10.58 -25.07 -1.56
C GLU A 138 -9.33 -24.22 -1.34
N ARG A 139 -9.49 -22.96 -0.88
CA ARG A 139 -8.34 -22.07 -0.56
C ARG A 139 -7.44 -22.64 0.52
N GLN A 140 -8.05 -23.21 1.58
CA GLN A 140 -7.31 -23.87 2.65
C GLN A 140 -6.49 -25.06 2.13
N LYS A 141 -7.07 -25.91 1.27
CA LYS A 141 -6.38 -27.04 0.67
C LYS A 141 -5.21 -26.59 -0.21
N GLU A 142 -5.41 -25.55 -1.01
CA GLU A 142 -4.35 -24.98 -1.86
C GLU A 142 -3.20 -24.40 -1.03
N LEU A 143 -3.48 -23.67 0.06
CA LEU A 143 -2.44 -23.10 0.93
C LEU A 143 -1.70 -24.15 1.77
N ARG A 144 -2.31 -25.32 2.01
CA ARG A 144 -1.70 -26.46 2.70
C ARG A 144 -0.68 -27.25 1.88
N ILE A 145 -0.56 -26.97 0.58
CA ILE A 145 0.44 -27.61 -0.27
C ILE A 145 1.85 -27.29 0.27
N ASP A 146 2.66 -28.33 0.42
CA ASP A 146 4.04 -28.19 0.91
C ASP A 146 4.91 -27.39 -0.08
N ASN A 147 5.93 -26.72 0.45
CA ASN A 147 6.74 -25.76 -0.31
C ASN A 147 7.54 -26.44 -1.42
N THR A 148 8.17 -27.57 -1.11
CA THR A 148 8.96 -28.35 -2.05
C THR A 148 8.19 -28.73 -3.33
N PRO A 149 7.03 -29.42 -3.25
CA PRO A 149 6.27 -29.74 -4.46
C PRO A 149 5.69 -28.50 -5.14
N ALA A 150 5.32 -27.45 -4.39
CA ALA A 150 4.84 -26.21 -5.00
C ALA A 150 5.93 -25.49 -5.81
N PHE A 151 7.12 -25.31 -5.24
CA PHE A 151 8.25 -24.67 -5.91
C PHE A 151 8.75 -25.47 -7.11
N ARG A 152 8.67 -26.81 -7.06
CA ARG A 152 8.89 -27.65 -8.24
C ARG A 152 7.91 -27.32 -9.37
N THR A 153 6.61 -27.20 -9.07
CA THR A 153 5.61 -26.81 -10.07
C THR A 153 5.91 -25.42 -10.65
N ILE A 154 6.27 -24.44 -9.81
CA ILE A 154 6.62 -23.08 -10.26
C ILE A 154 7.84 -23.10 -11.21
N ARG A 155 8.90 -23.82 -10.83
CA ARG A 155 10.14 -23.95 -11.59
C ARG A 155 10.05 -24.96 -12.75
N ARG A 156 8.91 -25.64 -12.90
CA ARG A 156 8.70 -26.72 -13.89
C ARG A 156 9.71 -27.86 -13.75
N LEU A 157 10.10 -28.17 -12.52
CA LEU A 157 10.94 -29.32 -12.19
C LEU A 157 10.08 -30.59 -12.13
N PRO A 158 10.62 -31.75 -12.52
CA PRO A 158 9.90 -33.01 -12.40
C PRO A 158 9.58 -33.31 -10.92
N ALA A 159 8.40 -33.88 -10.70
CA ALA A 159 8.02 -34.43 -9.40
C ALA A 159 8.94 -35.62 -9.06
N PRO A 160 9.18 -35.89 -7.77
CA PRO A 160 9.85 -37.11 -7.33
C PRO A 160 9.19 -38.36 -7.92
N THR A 161 9.98 -39.42 -8.11
CA THR A 161 9.51 -40.68 -8.69
C THR A 161 8.32 -41.24 -7.91
N GLY A 162 7.18 -41.40 -8.58
CA GLY A 162 5.93 -41.91 -7.97
C GLY A 162 4.98 -40.83 -7.47
N GLU A 163 5.38 -39.56 -7.46
CA GLU A 163 4.53 -38.43 -7.06
C GLU A 163 3.97 -37.69 -8.28
N THR A 164 2.79 -37.08 -8.11
CA THR A 164 2.20 -36.21 -9.15
C THR A 164 2.55 -34.75 -8.87
N PRO A 165 2.73 -33.90 -9.90
CA PRO A 165 2.97 -32.47 -9.71
C PRO A 165 1.85 -31.80 -8.91
N ALA A 166 2.21 -30.94 -7.96
CA ALA A 166 1.23 -30.22 -7.15
C ALA A 166 0.37 -29.28 -8.00
N ARG A 167 -0.94 -29.36 -7.82
CA ARG A 167 -1.93 -28.47 -8.45
C ARG A 167 -2.16 -27.25 -7.58
N LEU A 168 -1.57 -26.12 -7.95
CA LEU A 168 -1.58 -24.91 -7.12
C LEU A 168 -2.87 -24.07 -7.22
N GLY A 169 -3.69 -24.30 -8.24
CA GLY A 169 -5.00 -23.62 -8.36
C GLY A 169 -4.89 -22.09 -8.26
N ASN A 170 -5.71 -21.50 -7.39
CA ASN A 170 -5.74 -20.05 -7.16
C ASN A 170 -4.52 -19.56 -6.37
N ALA A 171 -3.90 -20.42 -5.55
CA ALA A 171 -2.68 -20.12 -4.83
C ALA A 171 -1.40 -20.11 -5.70
N TYR A 172 -1.48 -20.36 -7.02
CA TYR A 172 -0.32 -20.34 -7.92
C TYR A 172 0.51 -19.04 -7.79
N GLU A 173 -0.15 -17.88 -7.83
CA GLU A 173 0.55 -16.59 -7.75
C GLU A 173 1.17 -16.37 -6.36
N PHE A 174 0.54 -16.88 -5.29
CA PHE A 174 1.12 -16.85 -3.94
C PHE A 174 2.43 -17.65 -3.89
N PHE A 175 2.41 -18.92 -4.31
CA PHE A 175 3.60 -19.77 -4.30
C PHE A 175 4.69 -19.28 -5.23
N LYS A 176 4.33 -18.69 -6.38
CA LYS A 176 5.28 -18.04 -7.29
C LYS A 176 6.03 -16.89 -6.61
N ASN A 177 5.32 -16.06 -5.83
CA ASN A 177 5.97 -14.95 -5.11
C ASN A 177 6.74 -15.45 -3.88
N LEU A 178 6.27 -16.49 -3.19
CA LEU A 178 7.00 -17.09 -2.07
C LEU A 178 8.28 -17.78 -2.54
N GLU A 179 8.26 -18.43 -3.70
CA GLU A 179 9.45 -19.06 -4.29
C GLU A 179 10.58 -18.05 -4.51
N LEU A 180 10.27 -16.82 -4.92
CA LEU A 180 11.28 -15.75 -5.08
C LEU A 180 11.97 -15.38 -3.77
N PHE A 181 11.34 -15.62 -2.61
CA PHE A 181 11.95 -15.35 -1.31
C PHE A 181 13.06 -16.34 -0.97
N THR A 182 13.00 -17.55 -1.51
CA THR A 182 13.95 -18.63 -1.21
C THR A 182 15.39 -18.29 -1.62
N ALA A 183 15.53 -17.35 -2.56
CA ALA A 183 16.81 -16.78 -2.97
C ALA A 183 17.49 -15.92 -1.88
N TYR A 184 16.74 -15.46 -0.87
CA TYR A 184 17.19 -14.48 0.13
C TYR A 184 16.92 -14.91 1.59
N TRP A 185 15.89 -15.72 1.80
CA TRP A 185 15.44 -16.22 3.11
C TRP A 185 15.43 -17.75 3.10
N PRO A 186 15.91 -18.40 4.18
CA PRO A 186 15.74 -19.84 4.33
C PRO A 186 14.26 -20.18 4.42
N ASP A 187 13.86 -21.32 3.83
CA ASP A 187 12.54 -21.90 4.00
C ASP A 187 12.44 -22.50 5.41
N THR A 188 11.70 -21.85 6.30
CA THR A 188 11.54 -22.25 7.71
C THR A 188 10.72 -23.52 7.90
N SER A 189 10.04 -24.01 6.85
CA SER A 189 9.35 -25.30 6.88
C SER A 189 10.32 -26.48 6.76
N LEU A 190 11.52 -26.24 6.24
CA LEU A 190 12.59 -27.22 6.20
C LEU A 190 13.33 -27.15 7.53
N ALA A 191 13.60 -28.31 8.15
CA ALA A 191 14.24 -28.37 9.46
C ALA A 191 15.47 -27.46 9.52
N ALA A 192 15.51 -26.55 10.49
CA ALA A 192 16.67 -25.71 10.74
C ALA A 192 17.86 -26.63 11.03
N THR A 193 18.89 -26.58 10.18
CA THR A 193 20.22 -27.05 10.55
C THR A 193 20.57 -26.26 11.81
N LYS A 194 20.60 -26.92 12.98
CA LYS A 194 20.95 -26.29 14.25
C LYS A 194 22.35 -25.68 14.12
N SER A 195 22.42 -24.39 13.87
CA SER A 195 23.66 -23.62 14.02
C SER A 195 23.37 -22.35 14.82
N GLU A 196 22.87 -22.48 16.05
CA GLU A 196 22.91 -21.38 17.02
C GLU A 196 23.19 -21.93 18.41
N SER A 197 24.44 -21.77 18.85
CA SER A 197 24.77 -21.29 20.20
C SER A 197 26.27 -20.99 20.29
N THR A 198 26.68 -19.78 19.90
CA THR A 198 27.96 -19.23 20.33
C THR A 198 27.83 -18.84 21.80
N THR A 199 28.18 -19.75 22.70
CA THR A 199 28.54 -19.38 24.07
C THR A 199 29.95 -18.80 24.04
N ASN A 200 30.06 -17.53 24.41
CA ASN A 200 31.33 -16.89 24.75
C ASN A 200 32.09 -17.74 25.78
N THR A 201 33.30 -18.19 25.47
CA THR A 201 34.33 -18.44 26.47
C THR A 201 35.70 -18.12 25.89
N THR A 202 36.43 -17.37 26.70
CA THR A 202 37.73 -16.73 26.52
C THR A 202 38.84 -17.69 26.10
N ASN A 203 39.72 -17.19 25.22
CA ASN A 203 41.00 -17.76 24.78
C ASN A 203 41.74 -18.59 25.85
N THR A 204 42.08 -19.84 25.53
CA THR A 204 43.42 -20.40 25.81
C THR A 204 43.75 -21.45 24.74
N THR A 205 44.88 -21.27 24.07
CA THR A 205 45.37 -22.07 22.94
C THR A 205 46.02 -23.37 23.43
N THR A 206 45.61 -24.52 22.87
CA THR A 206 46.41 -25.76 22.89
C THR A 206 46.07 -26.64 21.68
N ASP A 207 47.11 -27.26 21.09
CA ASP A 207 47.15 -27.98 19.81
C ASP A 207 46.34 -29.31 19.74
N GLU A 208 45.39 -29.54 20.64
CA GLU A 208 44.55 -30.75 20.62
C GLU A 208 43.20 -30.58 19.89
N GLU A 209 42.83 -29.34 19.53
CA GLU A 209 41.55 -29.04 18.86
C GLU A 209 41.52 -29.27 17.33
N GLU A 210 42.66 -29.48 16.66
CA GLU A 210 42.65 -29.72 15.19
C GLU A 210 41.99 -31.06 14.84
N LYS A 211 42.10 -32.08 15.71
CA LYS A 211 41.45 -33.39 15.49
C LYS A 211 39.98 -33.43 15.90
N GLU A 212 39.51 -32.48 16.70
CA GLU A 212 38.09 -32.35 17.03
C GLU A 212 37.37 -31.44 16.02
N ARG A 213 38.03 -30.39 15.50
CA ARG A 213 37.51 -29.57 14.38
C ARG A 213 37.34 -30.36 13.09
N GLU A 214 38.25 -31.29 12.77
CA GLU A 214 38.08 -32.17 11.60
C GLU A 214 36.88 -33.12 11.76
N LYS A 215 36.56 -33.56 12.99
CA LYS A 215 35.38 -34.39 13.26
C LYS A 215 34.07 -33.60 13.32
N GLU A 216 34.12 -32.33 13.73
CA GLU A 216 32.98 -31.42 13.70
C GLU A 216 32.68 -30.91 12.28
N ASP A 217 33.70 -30.70 11.43
CA ASP A 217 33.54 -30.36 10.01
C ASP A 217 33.04 -31.57 9.18
N GLU A 218 33.46 -32.80 9.50
CA GLU A 218 32.85 -34.03 8.95
C GLU A 218 31.41 -34.24 9.49
N GLN A 219 31.18 -33.89 10.77
CA GLN A 219 29.89 -33.69 11.45
C GLN A 219 28.89 -32.82 10.66
N GLN A 220 29.34 -31.62 10.30
CA GLN A 220 28.54 -30.57 9.68
C GLN A 220 28.31 -30.78 8.17
N GLN A 221 29.18 -31.53 7.49
CA GLN A 221 28.96 -31.92 6.09
C GLN A 221 27.87 -33.00 5.92
N GLN A 222 27.48 -33.72 6.98
CA GLN A 222 26.54 -34.84 6.91
C GLN A 222 25.06 -34.52 7.21
N GLN A 223 24.69 -33.25 7.41
CA GLN A 223 23.28 -32.83 7.50
C GLN A 223 22.87 -31.84 6.41
N SER A 224 23.28 -32.12 5.17
CA SER A 224 22.74 -31.40 4.01
C SER A 224 21.30 -31.85 3.75
N LEU A 225 20.40 -30.88 3.53
CA LEU A 225 19.01 -31.14 3.13
C LEU A 225 19.00 -32.15 1.98
N PRO A 226 18.18 -33.22 2.04
CA PRO A 226 18.12 -34.19 0.95
C PRO A 226 17.93 -33.53 -0.41
N ASN A 227 18.63 -34.00 -1.46
CA ASN A 227 18.59 -33.38 -2.79
C ASN A 227 17.17 -33.24 -3.36
N HIS A 228 16.26 -34.15 -2.98
CA HIS A 228 14.86 -34.05 -3.38
C HIS A 228 14.10 -32.91 -2.69
N LEU A 229 14.57 -32.35 -1.58
CA LEU A 229 13.99 -31.17 -0.92
C LEU A 229 14.64 -29.86 -1.39
N GLN A 230 15.86 -29.92 -1.91
CA GLN A 230 16.58 -28.76 -2.45
C GLN A 230 15.96 -28.28 -3.77
N THR A 231 15.05 -27.31 -3.68
CA THR A 231 14.47 -26.63 -4.86
C THR A 231 15.22 -25.37 -5.24
N HIS A 232 16.01 -24.81 -4.32
CA HIS A 232 16.66 -23.51 -4.42
C HIS A 232 18.01 -23.50 -3.71
N VAL A 233 18.88 -22.58 -4.12
CA VAL A 233 20.11 -22.21 -3.42
C VAL A 233 20.03 -20.72 -3.12
N ARG A 234 20.29 -20.34 -1.87
CA ARG A 234 20.27 -18.95 -1.46
C ARG A 234 21.41 -18.19 -2.13
N VAL A 235 21.09 -17.05 -2.73
CA VAL A 235 22.06 -16.21 -3.46
C VAL A 235 22.36 -14.91 -2.72
N GLY A 236 21.48 -14.50 -1.80
CA GLY A 236 21.62 -13.26 -1.04
C GLY A 236 21.09 -13.36 0.38
N ASN A 237 21.04 -12.24 1.07
CA ASN A 237 20.45 -12.11 2.40
C ASN A 237 19.13 -11.30 2.35
N GLY A 238 18.42 -11.24 3.47
CA GLY A 238 17.13 -10.56 3.56
C GLY A 238 17.19 -9.08 3.17
N ALA A 239 18.27 -8.37 3.50
CA ALA A 239 18.45 -6.96 3.15
C ALA A 239 18.58 -6.73 1.62
N GLN A 240 19.01 -7.74 0.88
CA GLN A 240 19.14 -7.70 -0.58
C GLN A 240 17.85 -8.07 -1.32
N LEU A 241 16.82 -8.57 -0.62
CA LEU A 241 15.52 -8.86 -1.23
C LEU A 241 14.91 -7.55 -1.76
N PRO A 242 14.45 -7.48 -3.02
CA PRO A 242 13.78 -6.30 -3.55
C PRO A 242 12.48 -5.95 -2.81
N PRO A 243 12.15 -4.66 -2.57
CA PRO A 243 10.91 -4.25 -1.93
C PRO A 243 9.64 -4.74 -2.66
N GLU A 244 9.69 -4.82 -3.99
CA GLU A 244 8.56 -5.23 -4.83
C GLU A 244 8.16 -6.69 -4.56
N TYR A 245 9.12 -7.57 -4.26
CA TYR A 245 8.83 -8.98 -3.96
C TYR A 245 8.04 -9.09 -2.65
N ARG A 246 8.37 -8.26 -1.66
CA ARG A 246 7.60 -8.18 -0.39
C ARG A 246 6.17 -7.75 -0.64
N GLN A 247 5.99 -6.69 -1.43
CA GLN A 247 4.66 -6.22 -1.76
C GLN A 247 3.87 -7.25 -2.58
N ASN A 248 4.50 -7.92 -3.54
CA ASN A 248 3.83 -8.92 -4.38
C ASN A 248 3.41 -10.16 -3.59
N LEU A 249 4.23 -10.64 -2.64
CA LEU A 249 3.88 -11.78 -1.78
C LEU A 249 2.63 -11.49 -0.94
N VAL A 250 2.62 -10.39 -0.18
CA VAL A 250 1.43 -10.04 0.63
C VAL A 250 0.22 -9.73 -0.25
N THR A 251 0.42 -9.09 -1.40
CA THR A 251 -0.65 -8.80 -2.36
C THR A 251 -1.27 -10.10 -2.89
N ALA A 252 -0.46 -11.08 -3.28
CA ALA A 252 -0.93 -12.37 -3.77
C ALA A 252 -1.69 -13.15 -2.69
N PHE A 253 -1.17 -13.15 -1.45
CA PHE A 253 -1.83 -13.79 -0.31
C PHE A 253 -3.18 -13.15 0.02
N VAL A 254 -3.23 -11.82 0.17
CA VAL A 254 -4.47 -11.10 0.49
C VAL A 254 -5.47 -11.20 -0.65
N LYS A 255 -5.02 -11.07 -1.90
CA LYS A 255 -5.88 -11.18 -3.09
C LYS A 255 -6.53 -12.56 -3.21
N LEU A 256 -5.83 -13.63 -2.84
CA LEU A 256 -6.37 -15.00 -2.83
C LEU A 256 -7.69 -15.10 -2.04
N VAL A 257 -7.83 -14.31 -0.97
CA VAL A 257 -9.05 -14.25 -0.14
C VAL A 257 -9.96 -13.11 -0.58
N ALA A 258 -9.45 -11.88 -0.67
CA ALA A 258 -10.26 -10.69 -0.92
C ALA A 258 -11.01 -10.74 -2.26
N TYR A 259 -10.46 -11.43 -3.26
CA TYR A 259 -11.09 -11.58 -4.57
C TYR A 259 -12.42 -12.33 -4.52
N ASP A 260 -12.53 -13.34 -3.65
CA ASP A 260 -13.76 -14.10 -3.49
C ASP A 260 -14.90 -13.26 -2.85
N PHE A 261 -14.55 -12.15 -2.17
CA PHE A 261 -15.50 -11.17 -1.64
C PHE A 261 -15.81 -10.01 -2.61
N GLY A 262 -15.34 -10.08 -3.86
CA GLY A 262 -15.51 -9.00 -4.85
C GLY A 262 -14.60 -7.81 -4.61
N CYS A 263 -13.47 -8.01 -3.93
CA CYS A 263 -12.48 -6.98 -3.66
C CYS A 263 -11.16 -7.29 -4.38
N ASN A 264 -10.32 -6.28 -4.57
CA ASN A 264 -9.00 -6.46 -5.13
C ASN A 264 -8.00 -5.55 -4.41
N VAL A 265 -6.76 -6.04 -4.26
CA VAL A 265 -5.66 -5.20 -3.81
C VAL A 265 -5.21 -4.36 -4.99
N ALA A 266 -5.23 -3.03 -4.83
CA ALA A 266 -4.80 -2.11 -5.88
C ALA A 266 -3.74 -1.14 -5.37
N PHE A 267 -2.77 -0.88 -6.24
CA PHE A 267 -1.78 0.16 -6.01
C PHE A 267 -2.44 1.54 -6.15
N PRO A 268 -2.14 2.48 -5.24
CA PRO A 268 -2.63 3.85 -5.33
C PRO A 268 -2.16 4.50 -6.64
N ARG A 269 -3.08 5.12 -7.38
CA ARG A 269 -2.74 5.91 -8.57
C ARG A 269 -2.19 7.29 -8.23
N ILE A 270 -2.55 7.77 -7.05
CA ILE A 270 -2.05 9.00 -6.45
C ILE A 270 -1.35 8.61 -5.16
N GLU A 271 -0.25 9.30 -4.85
CA GLU A 271 0.51 9.09 -3.61
C GLU A 271 -0.42 9.19 -2.38
N PRO A 272 -0.51 8.15 -1.55
CA PRO A 272 -1.27 8.19 -0.31
C PRO A 272 -0.64 9.17 0.67
N ARG A 273 -1.46 10.10 1.18
CA ARG A 273 -1.04 11.14 2.13
C ARG A 273 -1.98 11.19 3.33
N LEU A 274 -1.40 11.17 4.54
CA LEU A 274 -2.08 11.52 5.77
C LEU A 274 -1.98 13.04 5.90
N HIS A 275 -3.09 13.74 5.64
CA HIS A 275 -3.11 15.19 5.70
C HIS A 275 -3.22 15.68 7.14
N LEU A 276 -2.44 16.71 7.43
CA LEU A 276 -2.42 17.44 8.69
C LEU A 276 -2.80 18.89 8.41
N THR A 277 -3.97 19.30 8.86
CA THR A 277 -4.47 20.67 8.69
C THR A 277 -4.45 21.36 10.04
N PRO A 278 -3.61 22.40 10.24
CA PRO A 278 -3.60 23.14 11.49
C PRO A 278 -4.93 23.85 11.73
N SER A 279 -5.33 23.94 13.00
CA SER A 279 -6.54 24.68 13.36
C SER A 279 -6.35 26.19 13.13
N PRO A 280 -7.37 26.92 12.65
CA PRO A 280 -7.26 28.37 12.43
C PRO A 280 -6.98 29.12 13.73
N ARG A 281 -5.84 29.82 13.79
CA ARG A 281 -5.47 30.65 14.95
C ARG A 281 -6.09 32.03 14.87
N ALA A 282 -6.42 32.59 16.04
CA ALA A 282 -6.80 34.00 16.14
C ALA A 282 -5.62 34.90 15.76
N SER A 283 -5.91 35.99 15.06
CA SER A 283 -4.92 37.04 14.78
C SER A 283 -4.34 37.59 16.09
N PRO A 284 -3.02 37.88 16.18
CA PRO A 284 -2.07 38.09 15.08
C PRO A 284 -1.22 36.87 14.69
N GLU A 285 -1.40 35.72 15.32
CA GLU A 285 -0.54 34.56 15.02
C GLU A 285 -0.89 33.93 13.66
N PRO A 286 0.09 33.77 12.76
CA PRO A 286 -0.15 33.09 11.50
C PRO A 286 -0.39 31.59 11.75
N THR A 287 -1.45 31.06 11.14
CA THR A 287 -1.67 29.60 11.11
C THR A 287 -0.65 28.96 10.17
N PRO A 288 0.07 27.90 10.59
CA PRO A 288 0.98 27.18 9.70
C PRO A 288 0.24 26.60 8.48
N PRO A 289 0.92 26.41 7.34
CA PRO A 289 0.30 25.75 6.19
C PRO A 289 0.02 24.27 6.49
N PRO A 290 -0.99 23.66 5.83
CA PRO A 290 -1.20 22.23 5.90
C PRO A 290 0.02 21.44 5.43
N SER A 291 0.26 20.29 6.07
CA SER A 291 1.33 19.36 5.71
C SER A 291 0.78 17.94 5.58
N HIS A 292 1.66 16.97 5.31
CA HIS A 292 1.25 15.58 5.22
C HIS A 292 2.39 14.61 5.47
N PHE A 293 2.06 13.39 5.87
CA PHE A 293 2.96 12.24 5.83
C PHE A 293 2.63 11.33 4.66
N ASN A 294 3.66 10.86 3.95
CA ASN A 294 3.49 9.91 2.86
C ASN A 294 3.44 8.48 3.41
N SER A 295 2.73 7.61 2.68
CA SER A 295 2.70 6.17 2.97
C SER A 295 2.89 5.37 1.69
N SER A 296 3.60 4.24 1.81
CA SER A 296 3.71 3.22 0.76
C SER A 296 2.60 2.17 0.85
N ALA A 297 1.59 2.38 1.70
CA ALA A 297 0.46 1.47 1.83
C ALA A 297 -0.27 1.29 0.50
N THR A 298 -0.63 0.05 0.21
CA THR A 298 -1.64 -0.27 -0.81
C THR A 298 -2.97 -0.55 -0.12
N PHE A 299 -4.04 -0.63 -0.89
CA PHE A 299 -5.38 -0.78 -0.31
C PHE A 299 -6.15 -1.89 -0.97
N ILE A 300 -7.00 -2.51 -0.17
CA ILE A 300 -8.07 -3.39 -0.64
C ILE A 300 -9.23 -2.50 -1.03
N TYR A 301 -9.66 -2.58 -2.28
CA TYR A 301 -10.86 -1.90 -2.75
C TYR A 301 -11.91 -2.90 -3.17
N ARG A 302 -13.17 -2.52 -2.97
CA ARG A 302 -14.30 -3.21 -3.57
C ARG A 302 -14.38 -2.88 -5.06
N LEU A 303 -14.63 -3.91 -5.86
CA LEU A 303 -14.87 -3.74 -7.29
C LEU A 303 -16.32 -3.26 -7.50
N PRO A 304 -16.55 -2.26 -8.37
CA PRO A 304 -17.91 -1.83 -8.68
C PRO A 304 -18.74 -2.97 -9.28
N VAL A 305 -19.99 -3.09 -8.85
CA VAL A 305 -20.96 -4.04 -9.40
C VAL A 305 -21.28 -3.72 -10.86
N GLU A 306 -21.32 -2.41 -11.18
CA GLU A 306 -21.62 -1.94 -12.53
C GLU A 306 -20.43 -2.18 -13.49
N ARG A 307 -20.68 -2.93 -14.56
CA ARG A 307 -19.66 -3.29 -15.55
C ARG A 307 -19.01 -2.09 -16.24
N SER A 308 -19.74 -1.00 -16.46
CA SER A 308 -19.22 0.23 -17.10
C SER A 308 -18.18 0.90 -16.18
N SER A 309 -18.49 1.02 -14.89
CA SER A 309 -17.62 1.54 -13.84
C SER A 309 -16.36 0.70 -13.67
N ALA A 310 -16.50 -0.63 -13.63
CA ALA A 310 -15.37 -1.55 -13.56
C ALA A 310 -14.43 -1.42 -14.78
N ARG A 311 -14.98 -1.35 -16.01
CA ARG A 311 -14.18 -1.12 -17.24
C ARG A 311 -13.51 0.25 -17.26
N ALA A 312 -14.11 1.25 -16.62
CA ALA A 312 -13.53 2.58 -16.48
C ALA A 312 -12.41 2.65 -15.42
N GLY A 313 -12.10 1.53 -14.75
CA GLY A 313 -11.07 1.42 -13.72
C GLY A 313 -11.46 2.05 -12.38
N ILE A 314 -12.77 2.23 -12.15
CA ILE A 314 -13.28 2.78 -10.89
C ILE A 314 -13.18 1.73 -9.79
N VAL A 315 -12.85 2.16 -8.57
CA VAL A 315 -12.76 1.34 -7.36
C VAL A 315 -13.52 2.00 -6.22
N GLU A 316 -13.99 1.22 -5.24
CA GLU A 316 -14.76 1.71 -4.09
C GLU A 316 -14.05 1.35 -2.77
N GLY A 317 -13.94 2.29 -1.83
CA GLY A 317 -13.28 2.05 -0.54
C GLY A 317 -12.34 3.19 -0.12
N PRO A 318 -11.22 2.93 0.58
CA PRO A 318 -10.63 1.61 0.83
C PRO A 318 -11.40 0.79 1.88
N VAL A 319 -11.42 -0.53 1.68
CA VAL A 319 -11.96 -1.51 2.62
C VAL A 319 -10.96 -1.71 3.77
N ALA A 320 -9.70 -1.96 3.44
CA ALA A 320 -8.59 -2.12 4.39
C ALA A 320 -7.28 -1.71 3.72
N ALA A 321 -6.20 -1.58 4.50
CA ALA A 321 -4.86 -1.32 3.99
C ALA A 321 -3.98 -2.56 4.00
N VAL A 322 -2.95 -2.55 3.16
CA VAL A 322 -1.88 -3.55 3.10
C VAL A 322 -0.56 -2.80 3.08
N SER A 323 0.37 -3.17 3.96
CA SER A 323 1.68 -2.51 4.06
C SER A 323 2.79 -3.55 4.12
N ALA A 324 3.63 -3.59 3.08
CA ALA A 324 4.86 -4.38 3.09
C ALA A 324 6.05 -3.50 3.46
N ARG A 325 6.74 -3.84 4.55
CA ARG A 325 7.86 -3.04 5.06
C ARG A 325 9.17 -3.50 4.41
N ALA A 326 9.99 -2.53 4.00
CA ALA A 326 11.33 -2.79 3.48
C ALA A 326 12.37 -3.02 4.59
N THR A 327 12.05 -2.62 5.83
CA THR A 327 12.92 -2.85 6.99
C THR A 327 13.06 -4.35 7.25
N THR A 328 14.30 -4.84 7.31
CA THR A 328 14.61 -6.25 7.55
C THR A 328 15.22 -6.49 8.93
N THR A 329 15.71 -5.45 9.59
CA THR A 329 16.42 -5.50 10.86
C THR A 329 15.97 -4.36 11.79
N PHE A 330 15.74 -4.69 13.05
CA PHE A 330 15.47 -3.75 14.14
C PHE A 330 16.67 -3.72 15.07
N ALA A 331 17.69 -2.94 14.69
CA ALA A 331 18.93 -2.88 15.43
C ALA A 331 18.85 -1.92 16.62
N THR A 332 18.05 -0.87 16.49
CA THR A 332 17.90 0.19 17.49
C THR A 332 16.42 0.42 17.87
N PRO A 333 16.12 0.93 19.08
CA PRO A 333 14.77 1.33 19.44
C PRO A 333 14.17 2.39 18.51
N ALA A 334 15.01 3.22 17.88
CA ALA A 334 14.58 4.21 16.90
C ALA A 334 14.04 3.54 15.62
N ASP A 335 14.62 2.42 15.20
CA ASP A 335 14.12 1.65 14.05
C ASP A 335 12.71 1.12 14.32
N GLU A 336 12.48 0.55 15.51
CA GLU A 336 11.17 0.05 15.92
C GLU A 336 10.14 1.17 16.09
N THR A 337 10.57 2.33 16.58
CA THR A 337 9.72 3.52 16.71
C THR A 337 9.29 4.04 15.34
N LEU A 338 10.23 4.16 14.40
CA LEU A 338 9.94 4.58 13.02
C LEU A 338 9.01 3.59 12.31
N ASP A 339 9.24 2.31 12.56
CA ASP A 339 8.47 1.20 12.03
C ASP A 339 7.02 1.26 12.50
N LEU A 340 6.77 1.45 13.80
CA LEU A 340 5.43 1.70 14.33
C LEU A 340 4.82 2.98 13.74
N ALA A 341 5.59 4.07 13.60
CA ALA A 341 5.09 5.31 13.02
C ALA A 341 4.55 5.12 11.59
N ARG A 342 5.24 4.32 10.75
CA ARG A 342 4.76 3.97 9.41
C ARG A 342 3.44 3.18 9.44
N GLU A 343 3.26 2.32 10.45
CA GLU A 343 2.03 1.57 10.66
C GLU A 343 0.86 2.50 11.04
N ILE A 344 1.08 3.38 12.02
CA ILE A 344 0.09 4.37 12.48
C ILE A 344 -0.29 5.34 11.35
N VAL A 345 0.69 5.79 10.54
CA VAL A 345 0.41 6.62 9.36
C VAL A 345 -0.48 5.87 8.37
N ALA A 346 -0.22 4.59 8.09
CA ALA A 346 -1.06 3.80 7.19
C ALA A 346 -2.50 3.63 7.73
N ILE A 347 -2.65 3.39 9.03
CA ILE A 347 -3.96 3.28 9.70
C ILE A 347 -4.74 4.60 9.61
N LEU A 348 -4.17 5.69 10.10
CA LEU A 348 -4.84 7.00 10.15
C LEU A 348 -5.15 7.52 8.75
N LEU A 349 -4.26 7.28 7.79
CA LEU A 349 -4.49 7.62 6.39
C LEU A 349 -5.67 6.85 5.80
N THR A 350 -5.79 5.56 6.12
CA THR A 350 -6.91 4.73 5.65
C THR A 350 -8.22 5.23 6.23
N ALA A 351 -8.23 5.55 7.52
CA ALA A 351 -9.37 6.17 8.19
C ALA A 351 -9.74 7.52 7.55
N GLN A 352 -8.75 8.38 7.27
CA GLN A 352 -8.96 9.66 6.59
C GLN A 352 -9.51 9.45 5.17
N GLN A 353 -9.04 8.47 4.41
CA GLN A 353 -9.60 8.16 3.09
C GLN A 353 -11.06 7.68 3.17
N ARG A 354 -11.39 6.86 4.18
CA ARG A 354 -12.76 6.41 4.42
C ARG A 354 -13.68 7.56 4.85
N ALA A 355 -13.17 8.51 5.62
CA ALA A 355 -13.88 9.72 6.04
C ALA A 355 -14.14 10.73 4.90
N ARG A 356 -13.62 10.48 3.69
CA ARG A 356 -13.93 11.26 2.47
C ARG A 356 -15.27 10.87 1.85
N ASP A 357 -15.95 9.85 2.37
CA ASP A 357 -17.27 9.43 1.89
C ASP A 357 -18.25 10.61 1.84
N GLY A 358 -18.93 10.77 0.71
CA GLY A 358 -19.84 11.90 0.44
C GLY A 358 -19.20 13.29 0.40
N LYS A 359 -17.88 13.44 0.62
CA LYS A 359 -17.19 14.73 0.62
C LYS A 359 -16.58 15.04 -0.76
N THR A 360 -16.26 16.31 -0.98
CA THR A 360 -15.49 16.79 -2.14
C THR A 360 -14.12 17.28 -1.69
N GLU A 361 -13.09 17.07 -2.50
CA GLU A 361 -11.75 17.55 -2.18
C GLU A 361 -11.71 19.08 -2.08
N LYS A 362 -11.34 19.59 -0.89
CA LYS A 362 -11.01 21.00 -0.69
C LYS A 362 -9.50 21.19 -0.84
N ARG A 363 -9.08 21.85 -1.91
CA ARG A 363 -7.65 22.10 -2.16
C ARG A 363 -7.18 23.33 -1.38
N PHE A 364 -5.97 23.24 -0.81
CA PHE A 364 -5.36 24.38 -0.14
C PHE A 364 -5.18 25.54 -1.12
N GLY A 365 -5.65 26.72 -0.75
CA GLY A 365 -5.59 27.91 -1.59
C GLY A 365 -6.62 27.97 -2.71
N ASP A 366 -7.54 27.01 -2.82
CA ASP A 366 -8.59 27.10 -3.85
C ASP A 366 -9.52 28.28 -3.56
N GLY A 367 -9.73 29.14 -4.56
CA GLY A 367 -10.50 30.38 -4.40
C GLY A 367 -9.81 31.52 -3.65
N GLU A 368 -8.61 31.29 -3.08
CA GLU A 368 -7.88 32.33 -2.35
C GLU A 368 -7.34 33.43 -3.26
N TRP A 369 -7.19 34.64 -2.73
CA TRP A 369 -6.77 35.79 -3.55
C TRP A 369 -5.39 35.57 -4.20
N TRP A 370 -4.50 34.84 -3.54
CA TRP A 370 -3.14 34.59 -4.00
C TRP A 370 -3.07 33.50 -5.07
N THR A 371 -4.12 32.69 -5.27
CA THR A 371 -4.24 31.74 -6.39
C THR A 371 -5.13 32.24 -7.52
N THR A 372 -6.04 33.17 -7.22
CA THR A 372 -7.01 33.69 -8.20
C THR A 372 -6.48 34.94 -8.89
N LYS A 373 -5.73 35.80 -8.19
CA LYS A 373 -5.18 37.05 -8.73
C LYS A 373 -3.77 36.87 -9.28
N PRO A 374 -3.42 37.59 -10.37
CA PRO A 374 -2.03 37.68 -10.82
C PRO A 374 -1.12 38.24 -9.73
N ARG A 375 0.10 37.72 -9.67
CA ARG A 375 1.18 38.23 -8.82
C ARG A 375 1.52 39.69 -9.16
N TRP A 376 2.22 40.34 -8.25
CA TRP A 376 2.76 41.69 -8.48
C TRP A 376 3.51 41.76 -9.82
N GLY A 377 3.09 42.67 -10.69
CA GLY A 377 3.67 42.84 -12.02
C GLY A 377 3.27 41.81 -13.08
N GLY A 378 2.41 40.84 -12.76
CA GLY A 378 1.83 39.86 -13.68
C GLY A 378 0.41 40.19 -14.16
N GLY A 379 -0.20 41.27 -13.66
CA GLY A 379 -1.44 41.82 -14.19
C GLY A 379 -1.23 42.55 -15.53
N PRO A 380 -2.32 42.93 -16.23
CA PRO A 380 -2.24 43.62 -17.51
C PRO A 380 -1.32 44.85 -17.46
N GLY A 381 -0.35 44.92 -18.38
CA GLY A 381 0.63 46.02 -18.45
C GLY A 381 1.83 45.90 -17.50
N GLY A 382 1.88 44.85 -16.67
CA GLY A 382 3.01 44.60 -15.77
C GLY A 382 4.30 44.14 -16.48
N PRO A 383 5.47 44.23 -15.82
CA PRO A 383 6.76 43.85 -16.40
C PRO A 383 6.90 42.36 -16.73
N ILE A 384 6.04 41.50 -16.15
CA ILE A 384 6.12 40.04 -16.30
C ILE A 384 5.22 39.57 -17.45
N GLY A 385 5.82 38.97 -18.48
CA GLY A 385 5.11 38.40 -19.63
C GLY A 385 4.75 39.42 -20.73
N LYS A 386 5.38 40.61 -20.77
CA LYS A 386 5.17 41.62 -21.83
C LYS A 386 5.33 41.05 -23.24
N GLU A 387 6.17 40.03 -23.41
CA GLU A 387 6.38 39.30 -24.67
C GLU A 387 5.13 38.51 -25.12
N GLY A 388 4.32 38.02 -24.18
CA GLY A 388 3.05 37.35 -24.46
C GLY A 388 1.92 38.34 -24.80
N ASP A 389 1.92 39.52 -24.16
CA ASP A 389 0.93 40.57 -24.44
C ASP A 389 1.22 41.29 -25.77
N GLN A 390 2.48 41.39 -26.22
CA GLN A 390 2.85 41.88 -27.55
C GLN A 390 2.32 40.99 -28.69
N ALA A 391 2.09 39.70 -28.45
CA ALA A 391 1.46 38.80 -29.40
C ALA A 391 -0.08 38.97 -29.49
N LEU A 392 -0.69 39.67 -28.53
CA LEU A 392 -2.14 39.96 -28.44
C LEU A 392 -2.50 41.39 -28.88
N ALA A 393 -1.52 42.21 -29.29
CA ALA A 393 -1.78 43.54 -29.79
C ALA A 393 -2.54 43.47 -31.15
N PRO A 394 -3.70 44.13 -31.30
CA PRO A 394 -4.39 44.20 -32.59
C PRO A 394 -3.57 45.10 -33.52
N GLY A 395 -2.74 44.48 -34.36
CA GLY A 395 -1.84 45.18 -35.26
C GLY A 395 -0.74 44.34 -35.91
N GLY A 396 -0.55 43.08 -35.50
CA GLY A 396 0.32 42.15 -36.22
C GLY A 396 -0.34 41.70 -37.52
N ALA A 397 0.21 42.13 -38.66
CA ALA A 397 -0.29 41.84 -40.00
C ALA A 397 -0.68 40.36 -40.19
N GLU A 398 -1.96 40.15 -40.52
CA GLU A 398 -2.48 38.86 -40.95
C GLU A 398 -1.67 38.37 -42.17
N LYS A 399 -0.99 37.23 -42.01
CA LYS A 399 -0.75 36.33 -43.14
C LYS A 399 -1.73 35.17 -43.00
N PHE A 400 -2.82 35.28 -43.75
CA PHE A 400 -3.73 34.16 -44.01
C PHE A 400 -2.93 32.92 -44.43
N PRO A 401 -3.12 31.73 -43.81
CA PRO A 401 -2.70 30.50 -44.44
C PRO A 401 -3.64 30.23 -45.64
N ALA A 402 -3.05 29.83 -46.76
CA ALA A 402 -3.77 29.46 -47.96
C ALA A 402 -4.86 28.42 -47.65
N ALA A 403 -6.02 28.59 -48.28
CA ALA A 403 -7.14 27.68 -48.19
C ALA A 403 -6.71 26.25 -48.52
N THR A 404 -6.90 25.33 -47.57
CA THR A 404 -6.83 23.89 -47.82
C THR A 404 -8.14 23.48 -48.49
N THR A 405 -8.06 22.78 -49.61
CA THR A 405 -9.24 22.34 -50.37
C THR A 405 -9.99 21.24 -49.60
N ASP A 406 -11.31 21.17 -49.81
CA ASP A 406 -12.20 20.26 -49.10
C ASP A 406 -11.82 18.76 -49.23
N ASP A 407 -11.07 18.40 -50.28
CA ASP A 407 -10.59 17.04 -50.51
C ASP A 407 -9.57 16.55 -49.45
N GLU A 408 -8.70 17.45 -48.93
CA GLU A 408 -7.76 17.09 -47.86
C GLU A 408 -8.46 16.89 -46.50
N ARG A 409 -9.59 17.59 -46.29
CA ARG A 409 -10.39 17.52 -45.06
C ARG A 409 -11.19 16.22 -44.97
N VAL A 410 -11.62 15.68 -46.11
CA VAL A 410 -12.32 14.39 -46.21
C VAL A 410 -11.35 13.21 -46.02
N ALA A 411 -10.15 13.29 -46.61
CA ALA A 411 -9.11 12.27 -46.42
C ALA A 411 -8.64 12.15 -44.95
N ALA A 412 -8.52 13.28 -44.25
CA ALA A 412 -8.14 13.32 -42.83
C ALA A 412 -9.23 12.75 -41.90
N LYS A 413 -10.51 12.89 -42.26
CA LYS A 413 -11.63 12.29 -41.50
C LYS A 413 -11.72 10.78 -41.73
N MET A 414 -11.56 10.28 -42.96
CA MET A 414 -11.52 8.83 -43.22
C MET A 414 -10.35 8.15 -42.52
N ALA A 415 -9.16 8.76 -42.53
CA ALA A 415 -7.98 8.20 -41.88
C ALA A 415 -8.11 8.10 -40.34
N ASN A 416 -8.84 9.02 -39.71
CA ASN A 416 -9.11 8.98 -38.27
C ASN A 416 -10.21 7.99 -37.89
N GLU A 417 -11.18 7.72 -38.76
CA GLU A 417 -12.24 6.73 -38.50
C GLU A 417 -11.69 5.29 -38.63
N VAL A 418 -10.83 5.02 -39.63
CA VAL A 418 -10.15 3.71 -39.79
C VAL A 418 -9.23 3.40 -38.60
N LYS A 419 -8.62 4.42 -38.00
CA LYS A 419 -7.75 4.28 -36.82
C LYS A 419 -8.52 4.04 -35.52
N ARG A 420 -9.82 4.35 -35.47
CA ARG A 420 -10.68 4.12 -34.30
C ARG A 420 -11.33 2.73 -34.31
N GLN A 421 -11.38 2.05 -35.46
CA GLN A 421 -11.99 0.73 -35.61
C GLN A 421 -11.02 -0.46 -35.41
N ILE A 422 -9.70 -0.26 -35.43
CA ILE A 422 -8.73 -1.35 -35.22
C ILE A 422 -8.12 -1.19 -33.82
N GLY A 423 -8.74 -1.85 -32.84
CA GLY A 423 -8.30 -1.87 -31.45
C GLY A 423 -7.13 -2.84 -31.19
N GLY A 424 -6.17 -2.38 -30.39
CA GLY A 424 -5.38 -3.18 -29.46
C GLY A 424 -4.25 -4.07 -30.01
N ILE A 425 -3.04 -3.82 -29.52
CA ILE A 425 -2.05 -4.75 -28.91
C ILE A 425 -0.65 -4.15 -29.11
N GLY A 426 0.14 -4.17 -28.04
CA GLY A 426 1.37 -3.39 -27.91
C GLY A 426 2.54 -3.89 -28.74
N ASP A 427 3.54 -3.02 -28.90
CA ASP A 427 4.91 -3.48 -28.76
C ASP A 427 5.85 -2.34 -28.34
N ARG A 428 6.77 -2.71 -27.44
CA ARG A 428 7.81 -1.84 -26.89
C ARG A 428 9.00 -1.85 -27.86
N THR A 429 9.13 -0.82 -28.69
CA THR A 429 10.43 -0.42 -29.25
C THR A 429 10.51 1.11 -29.36
N PRO A 430 11.61 1.75 -28.92
CA PRO A 430 11.78 3.20 -29.05
C PRO A 430 12.26 3.52 -30.46
N ASN A 431 11.37 4.02 -31.32
CA ASN A 431 11.77 4.50 -32.64
C ASN A 431 12.20 5.99 -32.58
N PRO A 432 13.47 6.34 -32.89
CA PRO A 432 13.99 7.70 -32.78
C PRO A 432 13.74 8.46 -34.09
N ALA A 433 12.49 8.84 -34.38
CA ALA A 433 12.19 9.75 -35.49
C ALA A 433 10.78 10.34 -35.37
N LYS A 434 10.57 11.27 -34.44
CA LYS A 434 9.46 12.23 -34.56
C LYS A 434 9.99 13.64 -34.35
N ARG A 435 10.10 14.37 -35.47
CA ARG A 435 10.35 15.81 -35.51
C ARG A 435 9.33 16.53 -34.59
N PRO A 436 9.74 17.58 -33.87
CA PRO A 436 8.85 18.30 -32.96
C PRO A 436 7.76 19.01 -33.75
N ARG A 437 6.50 18.68 -33.48
CA ARG A 437 5.33 19.43 -33.98
C ARG A 437 5.42 20.86 -33.42
N LYS A 438 5.33 21.85 -34.32
CA LYS A 438 5.17 23.27 -33.99
C LYS A 438 3.93 23.44 -33.09
N SER A 439 4.16 23.59 -31.80
CA SER A 439 3.20 24.03 -30.79
C SER A 439 3.94 24.96 -29.82
N LYS A 440 4.63 25.97 -30.35
CA LYS A 440 5.49 26.85 -29.56
C LYS A 440 4.77 28.10 -29.03
N GLU A 441 3.73 28.58 -29.70
CA GLU A 441 3.13 29.89 -29.39
C GLU A 441 2.08 29.80 -28.26
N GLY A 442 1.13 28.87 -28.35
CA GLY A 442 0.16 28.62 -27.27
C GLY A 442 0.78 28.01 -25.99
N SER A 443 1.91 27.29 -26.14
CA SER A 443 2.67 26.74 -25.01
C SER A 443 3.39 27.84 -24.21
N TRP A 444 3.92 28.85 -24.91
CA TRP A 444 4.58 30.01 -24.30
C TRP A 444 3.57 30.91 -23.55
N MET A 445 2.38 31.10 -24.12
CA MET A 445 1.28 31.83 -23.46
C MET A 445 0.82 31.13 -22.17
N ALA A 446 0.58 29.82 -22.22
CA ALA A 446 0.19 29.04 -21.04
C ALA A 446 1.28 29.04 -19.95
N MET A 447 2.55 29.03 -20.35
CA MET A 447 3.67 29.14 -19.42
C MET A 447 3.72 30.52 -18.73
N TYR A 448 3.47 31.61 -19.47
CA TYR A 448 3.40 32.95 -18.89
C TYR A 448 2.20 33.16 -18.00
N GLU A 449 1.03 32.63 -18.36
CA GLU A 449 -0.15 32.65 -17.48
C GLU A 449 0.10 31.87 -16.18
N ALA A 450 0.77 30.71 -16.26
CA ALA A 450 1.17 29.92 -15.10
C ALA A 450 2.24 30.63 -14.25
N TYR A 451 3.09 31.48 -14.83
CA TYR A 451 4.04 32.29 -14.08
C TYR A 451 3.36 33.50 -13.42
N ARG A 452 2.38 34.10 -14.11
CA ARG A 452 1.60 35.26 -13.63
C ARG A 452 0.73 34.94 -12.43
N LYS A 453 0.27 33.70 -12.23
CA LYS A 453 -0.59 33.29 -11.10
C LYS A 453 0.06 32.16 -10.29
N MET A 454 -0.17 32.09 -8.98
CA MET A 454 0.04 30.82 -8.27
C MET A 454 -1.15 29.92 -8.61
N ASN A 455 -0.91 28.67 -8.99
CA ASN A 455 -2.00 27.70 -9.04
C ASN A 455 -2.12 27.01 -7.68
N PRO A 456 -3.34 26.65 -7.24
CA PRO A 456 -3.47 25.76 -6.10
C PRO A 456 -2.76 24.43 -6.39
N PRO A 457 -2.30 23.70 -5.37
CA PRO A 457 -1.73 22.37 -5.55
C PRO A 457 -2.66 21.46 -6.35
N SER A 458 -2.08 20.49 -7.06
CA SER A 458 -2.86 19.45 -7.73
C SER A 458 -3.70 18.68 -6.71
N GLY A 459 -4.87 18.19 -7.15
CA GLY A 459 -5.69 17.30 -6.33
C GLY A 459 -4.91 16.06 -5.90
N THR A 460 -5.10 15.69 -4.65
CA THR A 460 -4.51 14.54 -3.95
C THR A 460 -5.51 13.38 -3.83
N TRP A 461 -6.78 13.62 -4.20
CA TRP A 461 -7.83 12.60 -4.22
C TRP A 461 -7.87 11.89 -5.56
N ASP A 462 -7.97 10.56 -5.52
CA ASP A 462 -8.04 9.75 -6.73
C ASP A 462 -9.41 9.87 -7.39
N ARG A 463 -9.46 10.48 -8.57
CA ARG A 463 -10.69 10.66 -9.36
C ARG A 463 -11.34 9.35 -9.80
N LYS A 464 -10.63 8.23 -9.74
CA LYS A 464 -11.13 6.89 -10.06
C LYS A 464 -11.45 6.09 -8.79
N ALA A 465 -11.26 6.65 -7.60
CA ALA A 465 -11.73 6.07 -6.35
C ALA A 465 -13.04 6.75 -5.94
N ARG A 466 -14.08 5.95 -5.69
CA ARG A 466 -15.23 6.40 -4.91
C ARG A 466 -14.88 6.12 -3.45
N TYR A 467 -14.47 7.16 -2.74
CA TYR A 467 -14.14 7.02 -1.32
C TYR A 467 -15.37 6.62 -0.53
N SER A 468 -15.27 5.55 0.25
CA SER A 468 -16.38 5.10 1.10
C SER A 468 -15.90 4.33 2.32
N ALA A 469 -16.59 4.54 3.45
CA ALA A 469 -16.32 3.89 4.73
C ALA A 469 -16.97 2.49 4.80
N ILE A 470 -16.61 1.61 3.87
CA ILE A 470 -17.20 0.26 3.75
C ILE A 470 -17.03 -0.52 5.05
N GLY A 471 -18.13 -1.03 5.60
CA GLY A 471 -18.14 -1.84 6.82
C GLY A 471 -18.07 -1.06 8.14
N LYS A 472 -17.95 0.28 8.10
CA LYS A 472 -17.99 1.13 9.29
C LYS A 472 -19.36 1.07 9.95
N VAL A 473 -19.39 0.90 11.28
CA VAL A 473 -20.63 0.99 12.06
C VAL A 473 -20.98 2.45 12.27
N GLN A 474 -22.20 2.83 11.92
CA GLN A 474 -22.67 4.22 12.06
C GLN A 474 -22.95 4.55 13.53
N GLY A 475 -22.63 5.78 13.94
CA GLY A 475 -22.98 6.30 15.28
C GLY A 475 -22.12 5.82 16.45
N GLN A 476 -21.05 5.04 16.20
CA GLN A 476 -20.16 4.57 17.27
C GLN A 476 -19.04 5.58 17.65
N GLY A 477 -18.90 6.69 16.92
CA GLY A 477 -17.87 7.71 17.18
C GLY A 477 -16.43 7.28 16.81
N HIS A 478 -16.27 6.13 16.15
CA HIS A 478 -14.98 5.65 15.67
C HIS A 478 -15.15 4.79 14.40
N ASP A 479 -14.03 4.52 13.73
CA ASP A 479 -13.94 3.60 12.60
C ASP A 479 -12.99 2.44 12.93
N ASP A 480 -13.43 1.21 12.67
CA ASP A 480 -12.58 0.02 12.76
C ASP A 480 -11.80 -0.14 11.45
N VAL A 481 -10.53 0.24 11.48
CA VAL A 481 -9.63 0.17 10.33
C VAL A 481 -8.73 -1.05 10.44
N PHE A 482 -8.69 -1.83 9.37
CA PHE A 482 -7.82 -3.00 9.28
C PHE A 482 -6.60 -2.74 8.43
N LEU A 483 -5.45 -3.25 8.88
CA LEU A 483 -4.19 -3.25 8.17
C LEU A 483 -3.59 -4.65 8.15
N ILE A 484 -3.31 -5.17 6.96
CA ILE A 484 -2.48 -6.36 6.80
C ILE A 484 -1.03 -5.89 6.68
N SER A 485 -0.27 -6.05 7.75
CA SER A 485 1.14 -5.65 7.84
C SER A 485 2.01 -6.84 7.47
N ALA A 486 3.04 -6.61 6.66
CA ALA A 486 3.96 -7.65 6.20
C ALA A 486 5.40 -7.24 6.45
N LEU A 487 6.16 -8.18 7.01
CA LEU A 487 7.57 -8.04 7.29
C LEU A 487 8.31 -9.30 6.85
N ASN A 488 9.25 -9.15 5.93
CA ASN A 488 9.91 -10.29 5.29
C ASN A 488 8.87 -11.26 4.70
N HIS A 489 8.93 -12.54 5.05
CA HIS A 489 7.96 -13.58 4.67
C HIS A 489 6.87 -13.78 5.73
N HIS A 490 6.72 -12.85 6.68
CA HIS A 490 5.70 -12.91 7.72
C HIS A 490 4.61 -11.85 7.50
N ILE A 491 3.41 -12.15 7.97
CA ILE A 491 2.29 -11.21 7.99
C ILE A 491 1.65 -11.15 9.37
N CYS A 492 1.07 -10.01 9.70
CA CYS A 492 0.17 -9.86 10.84
C CYS A 492 -1.05 -9.02 10.44
N VAL A 493 -2.15 -9.21 11.16
CA VAL A 493 -3.38 -8.44 10.96
C VAL A 493 -3.52 -7.49 12.15
N VAL A 494 -3.72 -6.22 11.83
CA VAL A 494 -3.92 -5.15 12.80
C VAL A 494 -5.33 -4.62 12.65
N ARG A 495 -6.06 -4.51 13.76
CA ARG A 495 -7.29 -3.72 13.88
C ARG A 495 -6.98 -2.48 14.68
N ALA A 496 -7.37 -1.32 14.15
CA ALA A 496 -7.26 -0.06 14.85
C ALA A 496 -8.65 0.58 15.00
N LYS A 497 -9.01 0.88 16.25
CA LYS A 497 -10.19 1.67 16.58
C LYS A 497 -9.81 3.15 16.49
N VAL A 498 -10.14 3.80 15.37
CA VAL A 498 -9.75 5.20 15.10
C VAL A 498 -10.90 6.14 15.50
N PRO A 499 -10.74 6.97 16.55
CA PRO A 499 -11.77 7.92 16.97
C PRO A 499 -12.05 8.97 15.88
N GLU A 500 -13.32 9.32 15.70
CA GLU A 500 -13.71 10.37 14.75
C GLU A 500 -13.19 11.76 15.18
N ASP A 501 -13.17 12.04 16.48
CA ASP A 501 -12.62 13.29 17.01
C ASP A 501 -11.13 13.44 16.71
N LEU A 502 -10.36 12.35 16.77
CA LEU A 502 -8.94 12.38 16.37
C LEU A 502 -8.80 12.75 14.89
N LEU A 503 -9.65 12.21 14.01
CA LEU A 503 -9.63 12.58 12.59
C LEU A 503 -10.05 14.04 12.37
N ALA A 504 -11.05 14.52 13.12
CA ALA A 504 -11.47 15.92 13.08
C ALA A 504 -10.32 16.87 13.50
N VAL A 505 -9.56 16.52 14.54
CA VAL A 505 -8.35 17.29 14.94
C VAL A 505 -7.31 17.33 13.81
N LEU A 506 -7.07 16.20 13.12
CA LEU A 506 -6.14 16.17 11.97
C LEU A 506 -6.67 16.97 10.76
N GLU A 507 -7.98 17.16 10.64
CA GLU A 507 -8.65 18.02 9.65
C GLU A 507 -8.70 19.51 10.07
N GLY A 508 -8.21 19.85 11.26
CA GLY A 508 -8.08 21.22 11.76
C GLY A 508 -9.21 21.70 12.68
N GLU A 509 -10.07 20.79 13.13
CA GLU A 509 -11.06 21.11 14.16
C GLU A 509 -10.43 21.17 15.55
N GLU A 510 -10.95 22.04 16.41
CA GLU A 510 -10.56 22.08 17.82
C GLU A 510 -11.37 21.03 18.60
N ARG A 511 -10.67 20.24 19.41
CA ARG A 511 -11.25 19.31 20.39
C ARG A 511 -10.43 19.40 21.67
N GLU A 512 -11.09 19.34 22.82
CA GLU A 512 -10.36 19.34 24.11
C GLU A 512 -9.77 17.95 24.42
N SER A 513 -10.38 16.90 23.87
CA SER A 513 -9.98 15.51 24.09
C SER A 513 -10.52 14.57 23.02
N TRP A 514 -9.94 13.38 22.91
CA TRP A 514 -10.45 12.26 22.10
C TRP A 514 -10.21 10.93 22.83
N GLU A 515 -10.94 9.88 22.43
CA GLU A 515 -10.63 8.52 22.85
C GLU A 515 -9.26 8.07 22.33
N ARG A 516 -8.61 7.13 22.98
CA ARG A 516 -7.34 6.58 22.49
C ARG A 516 -7.48 5.88 21.15
N LEU A 517 -6.41 5.90 20.37
CA LEU A 517 -6.23 5.05 19.19
C LEU A 517 -5.80 3.65 19.67
N GLU A 518 -6.78 2.76 19.82
CA GLU A 518 -6.52 1.38 20.23
C GLU A 518 -6.13 0.52 19.02
N VAL A 519 -4.99 -0.18 19.12
CA VAL A 519 -4.39 -0.96 18.04
C VAL A 519 -4.17 -2.40 18.52
N LEU A 520 -5.05 -3.31 18.10
CA LEU A 520 -4.91 -4.74 18.34
C LEU A 520 -4.09 -5.33 17.20
N ARG A 521 -3.02 -6.05 17.54
CA ARG A 521 -2.13 -6.71 16.58
C ARG A 521 -2.15 -8.21 16.83
N SER A 522 -2.35 -9.00 15.78
CA SER A 522 -2.17 -10.45 15.86
C SER A 522 -0.71 -10.85 16.12
N ARG A 523 -0.46 -12.12 16.42
CA ARG A 523 0.88 -12.69 16.24
C ARG A 523 1.34 -12.54 14.78
N TRP A 524 2.65 -12.64 14.55
CA TRP A 524 3.20 -12.78 13.20
C TRP A 524 3.07 -14.24 12.72
N TRP A 525 2.53 -14.43 11.52
CA TRP A 525 2.42 -15.72 10.85
C TRP A 525 3.50 -15.87 9.80
N ASP A 526 4.20 -16.99 9.82
CA ASP A 526 5.23 -17.34 8.83
C ASP A 526 4.59 -17.94 7.57
N LEU A 527 4.73 -17.26 6.43
CA LEU A 527 4.17 -17.73 5.16
C LEU A 527 4.93 -18.91 4.55
N TYR A 528 6.04 -19.39 5.10
CA TYR A 528 6.60 -20.71 4.74
C TYR A 528 5.90 -21.86 5.46
N LEU A 529 5.31 -21.62 6.63
CA LEU A 529 4.64 -22.64 7.42
C LEU A 529 3.16 -22.79 7.01
N LYS A 530 2.77 -24.00 6.60
CA LYS A 530 1.41 -24.25 6.08
C LYS A 530 0.29 -23.99 7.09
N GLU A 531 0.53 -24.26 8.37
CA GLU A 531 -0.47 -24.01 9.41
C GLU A 531 -0.67 -22.49 9.64
N ASP A 532 0.42 -21.72 9.63
CA ASP A 532 0.39 -20.27 9.76
C ASP A 532 -0.30 -19.61 8.56
N ARG A 533 -0.09 -20.10 7.33
CA ARG A 533 -0.84 -19.63 6.14
C ARG A 533 -2.35 -19.77 6.32
N VAL A 534 -2.78 -20.93 6.80
CA VAL A 534 -4.20 -21.26 6.96
C VAL A 534 -4.81 -20.46 8.10
N GLU A 535 -4.09 -20.28 9.20
CA GLU A 535 -4.53 -19.44 10.31
C GLU A 535 -4.67 -17.98 9.86
N ALA A 536 -3.64 -17.42 9.22
CA ALA A 536 -3.69 -16.06 8.72
C ALA A 536 -4.80 -15.86 7.68
N MET A 537 -5.00 -16.83 6.78
CA MET A 537 -6.10 -16.83 5.80
C MET A 537 -7.46 -16.78 6.50
N SER A 538 -7.64 -17.55 7.58
CA SER A 538 -8.88 -17.53 8.37
C SER A 538 -9.16 -16.16 8.99
N VAL A 539 -8.12 -15.46 9.48
CA VAL A 539 -8.30 -14.11 10.04
C VAL A 539 -8.63 -13.12 8.92
N VAL A 540 -7.91 -13.14 7.80
CA VAL A 540 -8.21 -12.29 6.64
C VAL A 540 -9.63 -12.55 6.10
N TRP A 541 -10.08 -13.81 6.08
CA TRP A 541 -11.46 -14.15 5.73
C TRP A 541 -12.46 -13.51 6.69
N GLY A 542 -12.20 -13.55 7.99
CA GLY A 542 -13.00 -12.87 9.02
C GLY A 542 -13.06 -11.36 8.82
N VAL A 543 -11.91 -10.72 8.53
CA VAL A 543 -11.83 -9.29 8.22
C VAL A 543 -12.71 -8.94 7.01
N MET A 544 -12.59 -9.70 5.92
CA MET A 544 -13.38 -9.46 4.71
C MET A 544 -14.86 -9.72 4.94
N SER A 545 -15.21 -10.80 5.65
CA SER A 545 -16.58 -11.14 6.06
C SER A 545 -17.22 -10.05 6.90
N TRP A 546 -16.48 -9.48 7.87
CA TRP A 546 -16.95 -8.37 8.68
C TRP A 546 -17.12 -7.11 7.84
N LEU A 547 -16.08 -6.65 7.14
CA LEU A 547 -16.12 -5.36 6.44
C LEU A 547 -17.10 -5.34 5.26
N MET A 548 -17.27 -6.47 4.57
CA MET A 548 -18.14 -6.57 3.40
C MET A 548 -19.57 -7.00 3.75
N ARG A 549 -19.90 -7.19 5.03
CA ARG A 549 -21.25 -7.57 5.46
C ARG A 549 -22.31 -6.59 4.93
N LYS A 550 -23.52 -7.08 4.68
CA LYS A 550 -24.66 -6.20 4.44
C LYS A 550 -24.93 -5.39 5.71
N VAL A 551 -24.88 -4.07 5.59
CA VAL A 551 -25.29 -3.14 6.65
C VAL A 551 -26.73 -2.73 6.35
N GLU A 552 -27.63 -2.97 7.29
CA GLU A 552 -29.01 -2.47 7.18
C GLU A 552 -28.96 -0.94 7.26
N SER A 553 -29.35 -0.29 6.17
CA SER A 553 -29.39 1.17 6.13
C SER A 553 -30.72 1.60 6.77
N PRO A 554 -30.74 2.54 7.74
CA PRO A 554 -31.99 3.09 8.26
C PRO A 554 -32.84 3.81 7.18
N HIS A 555 -32.27 4.07 5.99
CA HIS A 555 -32.97 4.63 4.84
C HIS A 555 -33.85 3.65 4.05
N GLU A 556 -33.91 2.37 4.42
CA GLU A 556 -34.84 1.39 3.83
C GLU A 556 -36.16 1.25 4.61
N GLU A 557 -36.52 2.19 5.50
CA GLU A 557 -37.92 2.35 5.90
C GLU A 557 -38.72 2.98 4.75
N LYS A 558 -39.26 2.08 3.91
CA LYS A 558 -40.43 2.23 3.04
C LYS A 558 -40.66 3.66 2.54
N ALA A 559 -40.23 3.91 1.30
CA ALA A 559 -40.93 4.85 0.43
C ALA A 559 -42.38 4.34 0.24
N VAL A 560 -43.26 4.67 1.19
CA VAL A 560 -44.70 4.58 1.04
C VAL A 560 -45.06 5.59 -0.04
N VAL A 561 -45.22 5.09 -1.26
CA VAL A 561 -45.81 5.84 -2.36
C VAL A 561 -47.19 6.30 -1.90
N PRO A 562 -47.46 7.61 -1.74
CA PRO A 562 -48.81 8.06 -1.44
C PRO A 562 -49.71 7.74 -2.65
N PRO A 563 -50.96 7.30 -2.42
CA PRO A 563 -51.87 6.97 -3.51
C PRO A 563 -52.12 8.23 -4.35
N GLY A 564 -51.88 8.11 -5.66
CA GLY A 564 -52.01 9.19 -6.63
C GLY A 564 -53.42 9.80 -6.59
N GLU A 565 -53.45 11.10 -6.32
CA GLU A 565 -54.62 11.94 -6.47
C GLU A 565 -54.91 12.06 -7.98
N LYS A 566 -56.03 11.47 -8.42
CA LYS A 566 -56.55 11.66 -9.78
C LYS A 566 -56.94 13.13 -9.92
N MET A 567 -56.17 13.89 -10.70
CA MET A 567 -56.67 15.15 -11.25
C MET A 567 -57.72 14.83 -12.31
N ASP A 568 -58.97 15.11 -11.98
CA ASP A 568 -60.07 15.25 -12.93
C ASP A 568 -59.75 16.42 -13.87
N LEU A 569 -59.73 16.13 -15.18
CA LEU A 569 -59.78 17.14 -16.22
C LEU A 569 -61.24 17.34 -16.60
N SER A 570 -61.83 18.41 -16.05
CA SER A 570 -63.04 19.05 -16.55
C SER A 570 -62.84 20.55 -16.60
#